data_AF-A0A9W6WNH3-F1
#
_entry.id   AF-A0A9W6WNH3-F1
#
_cell.length_a   1.000
_cell.length_b   1.000
_cell.length_c   1.000
_cell.angle_alpha   90.00
_cell.angle_beta   90.00
_cell.angle_gamma   90.00
#
_symmetry.space_group_name_H-M   'P 1'
#
loop_
_entity.id
_entity.type
_entity.pdbx_description
1 polymer ?
#
loop_
_entity_poly.entity_id
_entity_poly.type
_entity_poly.pdbx_seq_one_letter_code
_entity_poly.pdbx_strand_id
1 'polypeptide(L)'
;METEGVKLTFTDDAISEIASIAEQVNAQTDNIGARRLATIISKITEEVSFHAPKMNGVNFEVDKKYVQQRLANVLDRTDLSKFIL
;
A
#
# COMPACT_ATOMS: atom_id res chain seq x y z
N MET A 1 -1.65 -11.95 8.22
CA MET A 1 -0.78 -12.69 7.27
C MET A 1 0.06 -13.75 7.99
N GLU A 2 -0.45 -14.38 9.07
CA GLU A 2 0.27 -15.46 9.77
C GLU A 2 0.30 -16.79 9.00
N THR A 3 -0.50 -16.93 7.95
CA THR A 3 -0.66 -18.18 7.19
C THR A 3 0.57 -18.59 6.39
N GLU A 4 1.53 -17.68 6.17
CA GLU A 4 2.79 -17.97 5.43
C GLU A 4 4.06 -17.71 6.26
N GLY A 5 3.93 -17.51 7.58
CA GLY A 5 5.09 -17.28 8.46
C GLY A 5 5.79 -15.93 8.26
N VAL A 6 5.18 -14.99 7.53
CA VAL A 6 5.69 -13.61 7.36
C VAL A 6 4.99 -12.69 8.36
N LYS A 7 5.76 -12.06 9.24
CA LYS A 7 5.22 -11.02 10.13
C LYS A 7 5.35 -9.68 9.43
N LEU A 8 4.24 -8.98 9.25
CA LEU A 8 4.22 -7.69 8.58
C LEU A 8 3.96 -6.59 9.62
N THR A 9 4.84 -5.61 9.70
CA THR A 9 4.73 -4.50 10.66
C THR A 9 4.76 -3.18 9.91
N PHE A 10 3.80 -2.29 10.15
CA PHE A 10 3.82 -0.94 9.60
C PHE A 10 4.36 0.02 10.65
N THR A 11 5.24 0.92 10.23
CA THR A 11 5.69 2.03 11.07
C THR A 11 4.65 3.15 11.09
N ASP A 12 4.66 4.02 12.11
CA ASP A 12 3.69 5.11 12.24
C ASP A 12 3.77 6.12 11.08
N ASP A 13 4.97 6.37 10.57
CA ASP A 13 5.21 7.20 9.40
C ASP A 13 4.69 6.54 8.11
N ALA A 14 4.75 5.21 8.00
CA ALA A 14 4.14 4.49 6.89
C ALA A 14 2.61 4.62 6.91
N ILE A 15 1.99 4.47 8.08
CA ILE A 15 0.54 4.63 8.25
C ILE A 15 0.12 6.06 7.86
N SER A 16 0.86 7.06 8.33
CA SER A 16 0.61 8.47 8.01
C SER A 16 0.73 8.75 6.52
N GLU A 17 1.75 8.18 5.86
CA GLU A 17 1.94 8.31 4.42
C GLU A 17 0.80 7.66 3.62
N ILE A 18 0.36 6.46 4.02
CA ILE A 18 -0.77 5.77 3.39
C ILE A 18 -2.03 6.64 3.46
N ALA A 19 -2.31 7.23 4.63
CA ALA A 19 -3.45 8.11 4.82
C ALA A 19 -3.36 9.37 3.94
N SER A 20 -2.18 10.02 3.89
CA SER A 20 -1.95 11.20 3.06
C SER A 20 -2.15 10.91 1.57
N ILE A 21 -1.66 9.77 1.08
CA ILE A 21 -1.82 9.40 -0.33
C ILE A 21 -3.28 9.05 -0.63
N ALA A 22 -3.97 8.36 0.28
CA ALA A 22 -5.39 8.05 0.11
C ALA A 22 -6.24 9.32 0.00
N GLU A 23 -5.97 10.32 0.84
CA GLU A 23 -6.61 11.63 0.76
C GLU A 23 -6.30 12.34 -0.56
N GLN A 24 -5.02 12.38 -0.96
CA GLN A 24 -4.59 13.02 -2.19
C GLN A 24 -5.25 12.39 -3.42
N VAL A 25 -5.33 11.06 -3.49
CA VAL A 25 -5.99 10.36 -4.59
C VAL A 25 -7.50 10.61 -4.56
N ASN A 26 -8.15 10.60 -3.39
CA ASN A 26 -9.56 10.97 -3.27
C ASN A 26 -9.85 12.42 -3.68
N ALA A 27 -8.88 13.33 -3.55
CA ALA A 27 -9.01 14.72 -4.01
C ALA A 27 -8.77 14.89 -5.51
N GLN A 28 -7.95 14.02 -6.12
CA GLN A 28 -7.62 14.06 -7.55
C GLN A 28 -8.57 13.24 -8.43
N THR A 29 -9.30 12.30 -7.84
CA THR A 29 -10.22 11.37 -8.52
C THR A 29 -11.58 11.37 -7.82
N ASP A 30 -12.42 10.38 -8.09
CA ASP A 30 -13.66 10.20 -7.34
C ASP A 30 -13.38 9.89 -5.87
N ASN A 31 -13.95 10.68 -4.97
CA ASN A 31 -13.81 10.44 -3.54
C ASN A 31 -14.71 9.27 -3.10
N ILE A 32 -14.11 8.10 -2.91
CA ILE A 32 -14.78 6.89 -2.41
C ILE A 32 -14.60 6.72 -0.88
N GLY A 33 -14.08 7.75 -0.21
CA GLY A 33 -13.83 7.76 1.23
C GLY A 33 -12.81 6.70 1.66
N ALA A 34 -13.05 6.09 2.82
CA ALA A 34 -12.16 5.11 3.44
C ALA A 34 -11.93 3.84 2.59
N ARG A 35 -12.81 3.54 1.62
CA ARG A 35 -12.64 2.39 0.71
C ARG A 35 -11.34 2.47 -0.08
N ARG A 36 -10.84 3.68 -0.35
CA ARG A 36 -9.56 3.93 -1.01
C ARG A 36 -8.38 3.24 -0.30
N LEU A 37 -8.43 3.20 1.04
CA LEU A 37 -7.39 2.57 1.86
C LEU A 37 -7.28 1.07 1.58
N ALA A 38 -8.38 0.37 1.35
CA ALA A 38 -8.36 -1.07 1.08
C ALA A 38 -7.58 -1.39 -0.21
N THR A 39 -7.78 -0.60 -1.26
CA THR A 39 -7.07 -0.73 -2.54
C THR A 39 -5.59 -0.41 -2.40
N ILE A 40 -5.27 0.67 -1.69
CA ILE A 40 -3.88 1.09 -1.42
C ILE A 40 -3.14 0.02 -0.61
N ILE A 41 -3.74 -0.45 0.49
CA ILE A 41 -3.16 -1.50 1.34
C ILE A 41 -2.92 -2.77 0.52
N SER A 42 -3.90 -3.20 -0.27
CA SER A 42 -3.76 -4.38 -1.14
C SER A 42 -2.54 -4.25 -2.04
N LYS A 43 -2.34 -3.08 -2.67
CA LYS A 43 -1.20 -2.83 -3.55
C LYS A 43 0.15 -2.87 -2.83
N ILE A 44 0.23 -2.29 -1.63
CA ILE A 44 1.45 -2.30 -0.81
C ILE A 44 1.81 -3.73 -0.41
N THR A 45 0.80 -4.55 -0.07
CA THR A 45 0.99 -5.93 0.38
C THR A 45 1.14 -6.94 -0.75
N GLU A 46 0.77 -6.61 -1.99
CA GLU A 46 0.77 -7.52 -3.15
C GLU A 46 2.14 -8.16 -3.38
N GLU A 47 3.20 -7.34 -3.40
CA GLU A 47 4.55 -7.86 -3.63
C GLU A 47 5.07 -8.68 -2.45
N VAL A 48 4.73 -8.27 -1.21
CA VAL A 48 5.09 -9.07 -0.03
C VAL A 48 4.37 -10.41 -0.06
N SER A 49 3.10 -10.43 -0.49
CA SER A 49 2.33 -11.66 -0.66
C SER A 49 2.89 -12.54 -1.79
N PHE A 50 3.42 -11.96 -2.86
CA PHE A 50 4.05 -12.72 -3.95
C PHE A 50 5.37 -13.37 -3.50
N HIS A 51 6.14 -12.68 -2.66
CA HIS A 51 7.40 -13.19 -2.13
C HIS A 51 7.25 -13.96 -0.81
N ALA A 52 6.08 -13.94 -0.17
CA ALA A 52 5.81 -14.58 1.11
C ALA A 52 6.23 -16.06 1.18
N PRO A 53 6.03 -16.90 0.13
CA PRO A 53 6.49 -18.29 0.15
C PRO A 53 8.01 -18.43 0.29
N LYS A 54 8.78 -17.41 -0.12
CA LYS A 54 10.25 -17.36 -0.06
C LYS A 54 10.76 -16.60 1.17
N MET A 55 9.87 -15.97 1.94
CA MET A 55 10.18 -15.11 3.08
C MET A 55 9.72 -15.73 4.41
N ASN A 56 9.47 -17.04 4.44
CA ASN A 56 8.98 -17.75 5.62
C ASN A 56 9.90 -17.50 6.84
N GLY A 57 9.33 -16.99 7.92
CA GLY A 57 10.04 -16.63 9.16
C GLY A 57 10.61 -15.21 9.21
N VAL A 58 10.42 -14.39 8.16
CA VAL A 58 10.92 -13.01 8.11
C VAL A 58 9.91 -12.03 8.69
N ASN A 59 10.39 -11.08 9.49
CA ASN A 59 9.64 -9.89 9.86
C ASN A 59 9.88 -8.80 8.81
N PHE A 60 8.85 -8.51 8.02
CA PHE A 60 8.86 -7.47 7.01
C PHE A 60 8.31 -6.17 7.59
N GLU A 61 9.17 -5.16 7.69
CA GLU A 61 8.78 -3.83 8.13
C GLU A 61 8.46 -2.95 6.92
N VAL A 62 7.26 -2.37 6.92
CA VAL A 62 6.79 -1.40 5.94
C VAL A 62 7.03 -0.02 6.51
N ASP A 63 8.04 0.66 5.97
CA ASP A 63 8.38 2.04 6.29
C ASP A 63 7.76 3.04 5.29
N LYS A 64 7.85 4.33 5.58
CA LYS A 64 7.37 5.39 4.68
C LYS A 64 8.02 5.31 3.29
N LYS A 65 9.31 4.97 3.21
CA LYS A 65 10.03 4.91 1.93
C LYS A 65 9.49 3.79 1.05
N TYR A 66 9.18 2.64 1.63
CA TYR A 66 8.54 1.52 0.95
C TYR A 66 7.18 1.94 0.41
N VAL A 67 6.35 2.59 1.24
CA VAL A 67 5.05 3.11 0.82
C VAL A 67 5.19 4.05 -0.38
N GLN A 68 6.12 5.01 -0.32
CA GLN A 68 6.38 5.96 -1.40
C GLN A 68 6.84 5.27 -2.68
N GLN A 69 7.75 4.31 -2.59
CA GLN A 69 8.22 3.57 -3.77
C GLN A 69 7.10 2.77 -4.43
N ARG A 70 6.24 2.15 -3.63
CA ARG A 70 5.09 1.37 -4.14
C ARG A 70 4.02 2.25 -4.76
N LEU A 71 3.82 3.44 -4.21
CA LEU A 71 2.77 4.35 -4.62
C LEU A 71 3.26 5.47 -5.56
N ALA A 72 4.55 5.53 -5.89
CA ALA A 72 5.10 6.49 -6.84
C ALA A 72 4.37 6.42 -8.19
N ASN A 73 4.14 5.19 -8.69
CA ASN A 73 3.38 4.97 -9.93
C ASN A 73 1.90 5.38 -9.82
N VAL A 74 1.34 5.42 -8.61
CA VAL A 74 -0.04 5.90 -8.36
C VAL A 74 -0.08 7.42 -8.47
N LEU A 75 0.99 8.09 -8.05
CA LEU A 75 1.12 9.55 -8.04
C LEU A 75 1.58 10.14 -9.39
N ASP A 76 2.34 9.38 -10.21
CA ASP A 76 2.96 9.83 -11.47
C ASP A 76 2.01 9.91 -12.70
N ARG A 77 0.73 10.21 -12.47
CA ARG A 77 -0.17 10.87 -13.45
C ARG A 77 -0.60 10.14 -14.75
N THR A 78 -0.17 8.93 -15.08
CA THR A 78 -0.53 8.39 -16.41
C THR A 78 -1.85 7.59 -16.44
N ASP A 79 -2.32 7.05 -15.32
CA ASP A 79 -3.54 6.22 -15.30
C ASP A 79 -4.23 6.19 -13.92
N LEU A 80 -4.47 7.35 -13.30
CA LEU A 80 -5.31 7.44 -12.09
C LEU A 80 -6.73 6.87 -12.31
N SER A 81 -7.19 6.86 -13.56
CA SER A 81 -8.42 6.23 -14.06
C SER A 81 -8.44 4.70 -13.90
N LYS A 82 -7.28 4.02 -13.81
CA LYS A 82 -7.20 2.57 -13.60
C LYS A 82 -7.39 2.16 -12.13
N PHE A 83 -7.48 3.13 -11.21
CA PHE A 83 -7.75 2.90 -9.78
C PHE A 83 -9.24 2.92 -9.44
N ILE A 84 -10.12 2.89 -10.46
CA ILE A 84 -11.56 2.72 -10.27
C ILE A 84 -11.84 1.24 -10.01
N LEU A 85 -12.25 0.94 -8.77
CA LEU A 85 -13.17 -0.14 -8.43
C LEU A 85 -14.29 0.46 -7.60
#